data_AF-B8F8V3-F1
#
_entry.id   AF-B8F8V3-F1
#
_cell.length_a   1.000
_cell.length_b   1.000
_cell.length_c   1.000
_cell.angle_alpha   90.00
_cell.angle_beta   90.00
_cell.angle_gamma   90.00
#
_symmetry.space_group_name_H-M   'P 1'
#
loop_
_entity.id
_entity.type
_entity.pdbx_description
1 polymer ?
#
loop_
_entity_poly.entity_id
_entity_poly.type
_entity_poly.pdbx_seq_one_letter_code
_entity_poly.pdbx_strand_id
1 'polypeptide(L)'
;MKRFGILAMAIAACVLWGGPHARAADEWTNRQIMLEAAALTAIGVDWLQTRDIAEHPGKYSEKGCFGILGERPDKSNVDLYFATWAAIHLTVAHCLPSDYRELWQIGTTFAVVIATADNAAIGVRFEW
;
A
#
# COMPACT_ATOMS: atom_id res chain seq x y z
N MET A 1 -6.29 -1.70 -17.75
CA MET A 1 -7.58 -1.38 -17.09
C MET A 1 -8.46 -2.60 -16.78
N LYS A 2 -8.87 -3.46 -17.74
CA LYS A 2 -9.86 -4.53 -17.46
C LYS A 2 -9.39 -5.70 -16.56
N ARG A 3 -8.08 -5.94 -16.42
CA ARG A 3 -7.54 -7.12 -15.70
C ARG A 3 -7.28 -6.87 -14.20
N PHE A 4 -7.07 -5.63 -13.79
CA PHE A 4 -6.75 -5.25 -12.41
C PHE A 4 -8.01 -5.03 -11.56
N GLY A 5 -9.07 -4.48 -12.15
CA GLY A 5 -10.40 -4.45 -11.52
C GLY A 5 -10.87 -5.86 -11.16
N ILE A 6 -10.53 -6.88 -11.98
CA ILE A 6 -10.89 -8.27 -11.70
C ILE A 6 -10.07 -8.84 -10.54
N LEU A 7 -8.78 -8.49 -10.38
CA LEU A 7 -7.93 -9.01 -9.31
C LEU A 7 -8.21 -8.31 -7.95
N ALA A 8 -8.39 -6.99 -7.96
CA ALA A 8 -8.78 -6.23 -6.77
C ALA A 8 -10.22 -6.55 -6.34
N MET A 9 -11.15 -6.72 -7.29
CA MET A 9 -12.47 -7.27 -6.99
C MET A 9 -12.41 -8.74 -6.58
N ALA A 10 -11.46 -9.56 -7.08
CA ALA A 10 -11.35 -10.95 -6.65
C ALA A 10 -10.83 -11.06 -5.21
N ILE A 11 -9.88 -10.23 -4.80
CA ILE A 11 -9.41 -10.17 -3.41
C ILE A 11 -10.53 -9.62 -2.51
N ALA A 12 -11.20 -8.53 -2.91
CA ALA A 12 -12.34 -7.99 -2.17
C ALA A 12 -13.53 -8.97 -2.14
N ALA A 13 -13.80 -9.71 -3.21
CA ALA A 13 -14.84 -10.73 -3.27
C ALA A 13 -14.47 -11.97 -2.45
N CYS A 14 -13.20 -12.38 -2.39
CA CYS A 14 -12.76 -13.44 -1.49
C CYS A 14 -12.91 -13.04 -0.01
N VAL A 15 -12.67 -11.76 0.31
CA VAL A 15 -12.91 -11.20 1.66
C VAL A 15 -14.41 -11.12 1.98
N LEU A 16 -15.26 -10.84 0.99
CA LEU A 16 -16.72 -10.70 1.17
C LEU A 16 -17.51 -12.02 1.07
N TRP A 17 -16.98 -13.06 0.40
CA TRP A 17 -17.66 -14.35 0.19
C TRP A 17 -17.20 -15.45 1.17
N GLY A 18 -16.22 -15.16 2.02
CA GLY A 18 -15.66 -16.08 3.02
C GLY A 18 -16.55 -16.38 4.23
N GLY A 19 -17.85 -16.64 4.04
CA GLY A 19 -18.74 -17.30 5.00
C GLY A 19 -19.03 -16.59 6.34
N PRO A 20 -20.07 -17.03 7.08
CA PRO A 20 -20.46 -16.49 8.38
C PRO A 20 -19.54 -17.04 9.48
N HIS A 21 -18.25 -16.70 9.40
CA HIS A 21 -17.30 -16.81 10.50
C HIS A 21 -16.59 -15.47 10.67
N ALA A 22 -17.37 -14.40 10.77
CA ALA A 22 -16.94 -13.17 11.42
C ALA A 22 -16.68 -13.50 12.90
N ARG A 23 -15.58 -14.22 13.15
CA ARG A 23 -14.94 -14.25 14.45
C ARG A 23 -14.57 -12.79 14.66
N ALA A 24 -15.13 -12.16 15.70
CA ALA A 24 -14.74 -10.81 16.09
C ALA A 24 -13.22 -10.72 15.99
N ALA A 25 -12.72 -9.72 15.25
CA ALA A 25 -11.29 -9.52 15.06
C ALA A 25 -10.61 -9.64 16.43
N ASP A 26 -9.73 -10.63 16.55
CA ASP A 26 -9.00 -10.85 17.78
C ASP A 26 -8.24 -9.58 18.19
N GLU A 27 -8.04 -9.42 19.49
CA GLU A 27 -7.32 -8.27 20.01
C GLU A 27 -5.93 -8.17 19.41
N TRP A 28 -5.53 -6.95 19.08
CA TRP A 28 -4.23 -6.69 18.48
C TRP A 28 -3.14 -6.90 19.52
N THR A 29 -2.15 -7.71 19.17
CA THR A 29 -0.94 -7.84 19.98
C THR A 29 -0.06 -6.61 19.81
N ASN A 30 0.79 -6.30 20.79
CA ASN A 30 1.79 -5.23 20.66
C ASN A 30 2.67 -5.41 19.42
N ARG A 31 2.97 -6.66 19.04
CA ARG A 31 3.73 -6.97 17.84
C ARG A 31 2.99 -6.54 16.56
N GLN A 32 1.70 -6.85 16.46
CA GLN A 32 0.86 -6.44 15.32
C GLN A 32 0.70 -4.93 15.23
N ILE A 33 0.60 -4.24 16.37
CA ILE A 33 0.57 -2.77 16.40
C ILE A 33 1.89 -2.21 15.84
N MET A 34 3.04 -2.77 16.24
CA MET A 34 4.34 -2.34 15.72
C MET A 34 4.49 -2.66 14.23
N LEU A 35 4.00 -3.82 13.76
CA LEU A 35 4.01 -4.18 12.35
C LEU A 35 3.13 -3.26 11.51
N GLU A 36 1.94 -2.90 12.00
CA GLU A 36 1.08 -1.92 11.34
C GLU A 36 1.73 -0.55 11.26
N ALA A 37 2.32 -0.08 12.37
CA ALA A 37 3.03 1.18 12.39
C ALA A 37 4.20 1.18 11.39
N ALA A 38 4.93 0.07 11.27
CA ALA A 38 5.99 -0.09 10.28
C ALA A 38 5.44 -0.09 8.85
N ALA A 39 4.33 -0.78 8.59
CA ALA A 39 3.67 -0.80 7.28
C ALA A 39 3.20 0.58 6.85
N LEU A 40 2.49 1.31 7.74
CA LEU A 40 2.02 2.67 7.49
C LEU A 40 3.17 3.66 7.30
N THR A 41 4.27 3.49 8.04
CA THR A 41 5.48 4.30 7.85
C THR A 41 6.09 4.04 6.48
N ALA A 42 6.24 2.77 6.07
CA ALA A 42 6.75 2.42 4.75
C ALA A 42 5.86 3.01 3.64
N ILE A 43 4.54 2.92 3.78
CA ILE A 43 3.57 3.53 2.86
C ILE A 43 3.75 5.05 2.78
N GLY A 44 3.97 5.72 3.91
CA GLY A 44 4.22 7.16 3.95
C GLY A 44 5.54 7.56 3.27
N VAL A 45 6.59 6.75 3.43
CA VAL A 45 7.88 6.97 2.76
C VAL A 45 7.73 6.80 1.24
N ASP A 46 7.04 5.76 0.79
CA ASP A 46 6.74 5.53 -0.63
C ASP A 46 5.90 6.68 -1.23
N TRP A 47 4.89 7.15 -0.47
CA TRP A 47 4.09 8.31 -0.84
C TRP A 47 4.95 9.55 -1.12
N LEU A 48 5.89 9.87 -0.24
CA LEU A 48 6.77 11.03 -0.40
C LEU A 48 7.67 10.89 -1.64
N GLN A 49 8.16 9.68 -1.94
CA GLN A 49 8.95 9.45 -3.15
C GLN A 49 8.12 9.55 -4.42
N THR A 50 6.92 8.94 -4.45
CA THR A 50 6.02 9.06 -5.60
C THR A 50 5.61 10.51 -5.84
N ARG A 51 5.44 11.29 -4.77
CA ARG A 51 5.17 12.72 -4.89
C ARG A 51 6.35 13.50 -5.46
N ASP A 52 7.59 13.20 -5.04
CA ASP A 52 8.81 13.78 -5.66
C ASP A 52 8.93 13.41 -7.15
N ILE A 53 8.59 12.18 -7.52
CA ILE A 53 8.55 11.74 -8.93
C ILE A 53 7.51 12.54 -9.73
N ALA A 54 6.32 12.74 -9.17
CA ALA A 54 5.25 13.54 -9.79
C ALA A 54 5.65 15.02 -9.96
N GLU A 55 6.49 15.54 -9.07
CA GLU A 55 7.04 16.90 -9.10
C GLU A 55 8.13 17.09 -10.16
N HIS A 56 8.82 16.01 -10.51
CA HIS A 56 9.97 16.03 -11.41
C HIS A 56 9.79 15.14 -12.65
N PRO A 57 8.74 15.36 -13.48
CA PRO A 57 8.38 14.48 -14.60
C PRO A 57 9.39 14.49 -15.77
N GLY A 58 10.36 15.40 -15.75
CA GLY A 58 11.48 15.45 -16.71
C GLY A 58 12.73 14.69 -16.24
N LYS A 59 12.78 14.27 -14.97
CA LYS A 59 13.95 13.62 -14.34
C LYS A 59 13.69 12.16 -14.04
N TYR A 60 12.46 11.81 -13.67
CA TYR A 60 12.03 10.45 -13.37
C TYR A 60 10.80 10.11 -14.22
N SER A 61 10.75 8.89 -14.76
CA SER A 61 9.51 8.33 -15.30
C SER A 61 9.03 7.25 -14.33
N GLU A 62 7.84 7.40 -13.79
CA GLU A 62 7.25 6.38 -12.95
C GLU A 62 6.89 5.16 -13.83
N LYS A 63 7.79 4.17 -13.91
CA LYS A 63 7.42 2.83 -14.39
C LYS A 63 6.72 2.02 -13.28
N GLY A 64 6.90 2.45 -12.04
CA GLY A 64 6.58 1.73 -10.82
C GLY A 64 5.49 2.41 -10.02
N CYS A 65 4.24 2.27 -10.47
CA CYS A 65 3.06 2.27 -9.61
C CYS A 65 2.02 1.34 -10.24
N PHE A 66 2.40 0.09 -10.54
CA PHE A 66 1.56 -0.94 -11.20
C PHE A 66 0.73 -0.45 -12.42
N GLY A 67 1.13 0.63 -13.08
CA GLY A 67 0.35 1.32 -14.13
C GLY A 67 -0.98 1.95 -13.66
N ILE A 68 -1.17 2.18 -12.35
CA ILE A 68 -2.39 2.73 -11.74
C ILE A 68 -2.41 4.26 -11.83
N LEU A 69 -1.32 4.91 -11.45
CA LEU A 69 -1.17 6.37 -11.43
C LEU A 69 -0.79 6.95 -12.82
N GLY A 70 -0.43 6.10 -13.77
CA GLY A 70 0.02 6.51 -15.11
C GLY A 70 1.47 7.02 -15.12
N GLU A 71 1.95 7.47 -16.28
CA GLU A 71 3.36 7.93 -16.43
C GLU A 71 3.61 9.33 -15.83
N ARG A 72 2.54 10.10 -15.60
CA ARG A 72 2.59 11.48 -15.08
C ARG A 72 1.38 11.73 -14.18
N PRO A 73 1.37 11.22 -12.94
CA PRO A 73 0.30 11.50 -12.02
C PRO A 73 0.33 12.94 -11.52
N ASP A 74 -0.86 13.54 -11.40
CA ASP A 74 -1.03 14.78 -10.64
C ASP A 74 -0.85 14.51 -9.13
N LYS A 75 -0.27 15.46 -8.38
CA LYS A 75 -0.04 15.32 -6.92
C LYS A 75 -1.30 14.93 -6.15
N SER A 76 -2.44 15.52 -6.48
CA SER A 76 -3.72 15.22 -5.82
C SER A 76 -4.15 13.77 -6.03
N ASN A 77 -3.83 13.17 -7.17
CA ASN A 77 -4.11 11.76 -7.45
C ASN A 77 -3.17 10.85 -6.64
N VAL A 78 -1.89 11.25 -6.50
CA VAL A 78 -0.92 10.56 -5.64
C VAL A 78 -1.42 10.57 -4.18
N ASP A 79 -1.76 11.74 -3.65
CA ASP A 79 -2.23 11.90 -2.27
C ASP A 79 -3.49 11.08 -1.99
N LEU A 80 -4.48 11.14 -2.90
CA LEU A 80 -5.70 10.36 -2.78
C LEU A 80 -5.43 8.85 -2.85
N TYR A 81 -4.54 8.41 -3.73
CA TYR A 81 -4.16 7.01 -3.85
C TYR A 81 -3.53 6.48 -2.56
N PHE A 82 -2.52 7.17 -2.02
CA PHE A 82 -1.83 6.71 -0.81
C PHE A 82 -2.72 6.80 0.44
N ALA A 83 -3.56 7.84 0.56
CA ALA A 83 -4.55 7.92 1.64
C ALA A 83 -5.55 6.76 1.57
N THR A 84 -6.04 6.46 0.35
CA THR A 84 -6.96 5.34 0.12
C THR A 84 -6.28 4.00 0.40
N TRP A 85 -5.02 3.84 -0.03
CA TRP A 85 -4.24 2.63 0.19
C TRP A 85 -3.98 2.37 1.67
N ALA A 86 -3.57 3.39 2.42
CA ALA A 86 -3.38 3.28 3.87
C ALA A 86 -4.68 2.88 4.59
N ALA A 87 -5.81 3.50 4.22
CA ALA A 87 -7.11 3.16 4.80
C ALA A 87 -7.54 1.72 4.47
N ILE A 88 -7.36 1.27 3.23
CA ILE A 88 -7.63 -0.11 2.82
C ILE A 88 -6.71 -1.08 3.57
N HIS A 89 -5.42 -0.78 3.67
CA HIS A 89 -4.45 -1.62 4.35
C HIS A 89 -4.85 -1.86 5.81
N LEU A 90 -5.17 -0.80 6.54
CA LEU A 90 -5.61 -0.86 7.94
C LEU A 90 -6.95 -1.60 8.08
N THR A 91 -7.90 -1.36 7.17
CA THR A 91 -9.20 -2.04 7.18
C THR A 91 -9.03 -3.54 6.96
N VAL A 92 -8.18 -3.94 6.01
CA VAL A 92 -7.87 -5.35 5.76
C VAL A 92 -7.18 -5.97 6.97
N ALA A 93 -6.19 -5.29 7.55
CA ALA A 93 -5.50 -5.76 8.76
C ALA A 93 -6.49 -5.96 9.92
N HIS A 94 -7.46 -5.06 10.08
CA HIS A 94 -8.48 -5.16 11.12
C HIS A 94 -9.47 -6.31 10.89
N CYS A 95 -9.80 -6.62 9.64
CA CYS A 95 -10.73 -7.71 9.31
C CYS A 95 -10.07 -9.10 9.34
N LEU A 96 -8.73 -9.18 9.27
CA LEU A 96 -8.02 -10.45 9.24
C LEU A 96 -7.82 -11.03 10.65
N PRO A 97 -7.90 -12.37 10.83
CA PRO A 97 -7.45 -13.03 12.05
C PRO A 97 -5.94 -12.85 12.27
N SER A 98 -5.49 -12.92 13.53
CA SER A 98 -4.09 -12.76 13.97
C SER A 98 -3.03 -13.27 12.98
N ASP A 99 -3.10 -14.55 12.60
CA ASP A 99 -2.08 -15.21 11.78
C ASP A 99 -2.02 -14.61 10.37
N TYR A 100 -3.17 -14.25 9.79
CA TYR A 100 -3.25 -13.65 8.47
C TYR A 100 -2.94 -12.15 8.50
N ARG A 101 -3.29 -11.46 9.59
CA ARG A 101 -2.99 -10.04 9.82
C ARG A 101 -1.47 -9.82 9.79
N GLU A 102 -0.72 -10.65 10.51
CA GLU A 102 0.73 -10.53 10.52
C GLU A 102 1.36 -10.79 9.15
N LEU A 103 0.90 -11.83 8.44
CA LEU A 103 1.37 -12.12 7.07
C LEU A 103 1.06 -10.97 6.12
N TRP A 104 -0.13 -10.37 6.24
CA TRP A 104 -0.55 -9.20 5.46
C TRP A 104 0.33 -7.97 5.74
N GLN A 105 0.56 -7.65 7.01
CA GLN A 105 1.39 -6.52 7.44
C GLN A 105 2.85 -6.68 7.01
N ILE A 106 3.43 -7.85 7.25
CA ILE A 106 4.82 -8.17 6.85
C ILE A 106 4.95 -8.14 5.34
N GLY A 107 4.06 -8.84 4.63
CA GLY A 107 4.09 -8.92 3.17
C GLY A 107 3.97 -7.55 2.52
N THR A 108 3.05 -6.71 3.00
CA THR A 108 2.90 -5.34 2.51
C THR A 108 4.12 -4.50 2.81
N THR A 109 4.64 -4.56 4.04
CA THR A 109 5.85 -3.82 4.43
C THR A 109 7.02 -4.16 3.50
N PHE A 110 7.28 -5.45 3.26
CA PHE A 110 8.33 -5.88 2.35
C PHE A 110 8.13 -5.36 0.92
N ALA A 111 6.92 -5.46 0.39
CA ALA A 111 6.61 -5.00 -0.96
C ALA A 111 6.85 -3.48 -1.11
N VAL A 112 6.38 -2.70 -0.14
CA VAL A 112 6.56 -1.23 -0.15
C VAL A 112 8.03 -0.87 0.03
N VAL A 113 8.75 -1.50 0.97
CA VAL A 113 10.18 -1.23 1.18
C VAL A 113 11.01 -1.53 -0.07
N ILE A 114 10.71 -2.60 -0.81
CA ILE A 114 11.40 -2.90 -2.08
C ILE A 114 11.14 -1.77 -3.10
N ALA A 115 9.89 -1.35 -3.27
CA ALA A 115 9.55 -0.25 -4.17
C ALA A 115 10.29 1.06 -3.78
N THR A 116 10.30 1.37 -2.49
CA THR A 116 10.99 2.55 -1.95
C THR A 116 12.51 2.47 -2.14
N ALA A 117 13.09 1.27 -1.97
CA ALA A 117 14.52 1.04 -2.17
C ALA A 117 14.93 1.18 -3.64
N ASP A 118 14.12 0.69 -4.56
CA ASP A 118 14.33 0.86 -6.00
C ASP A 118 14.27 2.34 -6.40
N ASN A 119 13.30 3.08 -5.86
CA ASN A 119 13.18 4.54 -6.03
C ASN A 119 14.41 5.27 -5.47
N ALA A 120 14.86 4.91 -4.26
CA ALA A 120 16.06 5.48 -3.66
C ALA A 120 17.32 5.18 -4.49
N ALA A 121 17.42 3.97 -5.07
CA ALA A 121 18.55 3.57 -5.91
C ALA A 121 18.65 4.37 -7.21
N ILE A 122 17.53 4.82 -7.77
CA ILE A 122 17.51 5.75 -8.93
C ILE A 122 17.62 7.22 -8.52
N GLY A 123 17.84 7.49 -7.24
CA GLY A 123 18.14 8.82 -6.70
C GLY A 123 16.91 9.69 -6.47
N VAL A 124 15.70 9.12 -6.38
CA VAL A 124 14.51 9.81 -5.89
C VAL A 124 14.73 10.16 -4.42
N ARG A 125 14.38 11.40 -4.03
CA ARG A 125 14.59 11.89 -2.68
C ARG A 125 13.26 12.26 -2.03
N PHE A 126 13.32 12.50 -0.74
CA PHE A 126 12.20 13.06 0.00
C PHE A 126 12.37 14.58 0.02
N GLU A 127 11.42 15.30 -0.57
CA GLU A 127 11.24 16.73 -0.33
C GLU A 127 10.09 16.91 0.67
N TRP A 128 10.34 17.71 1.71
CA TRP A 128 9.40 17.98 2.81
C TRP A 128 8.55 19.22 2.52
#